data_AF-A0A2E8KZN1-F1
#
_entry.id   AF-A0A2E8KZN1-F1
#
_cell.length_a   1.000
_cell.length_b   1.000
_cell.length_c   1.000
_cell.angle_alpha   90.00
_cell.angle_beta   90.00
_cell.angle_gamma   90.00
#
_symmetry.space_group_name_H-M   'P 1'
#
loop_
_entity.id
_entity.type
_entity.pdbx_description
1 polymer ?
#
loop_
_entity_poly.entity_id
_entity_poly.type
_entity_poly.pdbx_seq_one_letter_code
_entity_poly.pdbx_strand_id
1 'polypeptide(L)' 'MIRNALQAISGWGKEVVDFGVAVIMVGVVVDILFPGTTGVIDNIADLVGDFSSQGVAGIIALLLFVTIYNNR' A
#
# COMPACT_ATOMS: atom_id res chain seq x y z
N MET A 1 -18.41 23.34 -4.79
CA MET A 1 -17.78 22.67 -5.96
C MET A 1 -16.55 21.85 -5.58
N ILE A 2 -15.54 22.42 -4.90
CA ILE A 2 -14.32 21.69 -4.52
C ILE A 2 -14.61 20.47 -3.62
N ARG A 3 -15.52 20.58 -2.64
CA ARG A 3 -15.90 19.45 -1.75
C ARG A 3 -16.52 18.26 -2.51
N ASN A 4 -17.32 18.51 -3.54
CA ASN A 4 -17.94 17.45 -4.34
C ASN A 4 -16.93 16.80 -5.28
N ALA A 5 -16.00 17.59 -5.85
CA ALA A 5 -14.89 17.06 -6.62
C ALA A 5 -13.96 16.21 -5.76
N LEU A 6 -13.63 16.63 -4.53
CA LEU A 6 -12.83 15.84 -3.60
C LEU A 6 -13.55 14.56 -3.15
N GLN A 7 -14.87 14.58 -2.94
CA GLN A 7 -15.64 13.38 -2.60
C GLN A 7 -15.72 12.39 -3.77
N ALA A 8 -16.00 12.90 -4.97
CA ALA A 8 -15.94 12.09 -6.18
C ALA A 8 -14.52 11.52 -6.36
N ILE A 9 -13.49 12.31 -6.04
CA ILE A 9 -12.09 11.90 -6.13
C ILE A 9 -11.69 10.90 -5.01
N SER A 10 -12.31 10.94 -3.85
CA SER A 10 -12.09 9.91 -2.84
C SER A 10 -12.83 8.60 -3.17
N GLY A 11 -13.98 8.70 -3.84
CA GLY A 11 -14.83 7.55 -4.20
C GLY A 11 -14.17 6.63 -5.23
N TRP A 12 -13.82 7.15 -6.41
CA TRP A 12 -13.10 6.37 -7.44
C TRP A 12 -11.74 5.86 -6.93
N GLY A 13 -11.03 6.65 -6.12
CA GLY A 13 -9.75 6.24 -5.55
C GLY A 13 -9.88 5.00 -4.68
N LYS A 14 -10.93 4.94 -3.86
CA LYS A 14 -11.23 3.76 -3.04
C LYS A 14 -11.56 2.53 -3.91
N GLU A 15 -12.42 2.69 -4.90
CA GLU A 15 -12.82 1.58 -5.78
C GLU A 15 -11.63 1.01 -6.57
N VAL A 16 -10.74 1.88 -7.07
CA VAL A 16 -9.52 1.46 -7.78
C VAL A 16 -8.56 0.70 -6.86
N VAL A 17 -8.39 1.17 -5.62
CA VAL A 17 -7.56 0.46 -4.63
C VAL A 17 -8.16 -0.90 -4.29
N ASP A 18 -9.47 -0.94 -4.02
CA ASP A 18 -10.16 -2.19 -3.68
C ASP A 18 -10.06 -3.20 -4.84
N PHE A 19 -10.15 -2.75 -6.09
CA PHE A 19 -9.91 -3.58 -7.28
C PHE A 19 -8.45 -4.05 -7.38
N GLY A 20 -7.48 -3.17 -7.18
CA GLY A 20 -6.06 -3.52 -7.19
C GLY A 20 -5.70 -4.59 -6.14
N VAL A 21 -6.26 -4.46 -4.93
CA VAL A 21 -6.08 -5.45 -3.86
C VAL A 21 -6.67 -6.81 -4.26
N ALA A 22 -7.86 -6.82 -4.91
CA ALA A 22 -8.46 -8.05 -5.40
C ALA A 22 -7.58 -8.75 -6.46
N VAL A 23 -7.00 -7.98 -7.39
CA VAL A 23 -6.07 -8.51 -8.41
C VAL A 23 -4.80 -9.09 -7.77
N ILE A 24 -4.21 -8.38 -6.81
CA ILE A 24 -3.03 -8.86 -6.07
C ILE A 24 -3.35 -10.17 -5.34
N MET A 25 -4.52 -10.26 -4.70
CA MET A 25 -4.94 -11.49 -4.00
C MET A 25 -5.06 -12.68 -4.94
N VAL A 26 -5.61 -12.50 -6.15
CA VAL A 26 -5.63 -13.55 -7.17
C VAL A 26 -4.21 -13.97 -7.54
N GLY A 27 -3.31 -13.00 -7.74
CA GLY A 27 -1.90 -13.27 -8.01
C GLY A 27 -1.21 -14.08 -6.91
N VAL A 28 -1.45 -13.74 -5.64
CA VAL A 28 -0.96 -14.50 -4.49
C VAL A 28 -1.46 -15.94 -4.51
N VAL A 29 -2.76 -16.17 -4.74
CA VAL A 29 -3.32 -17.53 -4.83
C VAL A 29 -2.67 -18.31 -5.97
N VAL A 30 -2.48 -17.69 -7.13
CA VAL A 30 -1.80 -18.33 -8.28
C VAL A 30 -0.35 -18.68 -7.94
N ASP A 31 0.41 -17.77 -7.32
CA ASP A 31 1.79 -18.04 -6.90
C ASP A 31 1.88 -19.17 -5.86
N ILE A 32 0.92 -19.31 -4.95
CA ILE A 32 0.91 -20.43 -3.99
C ILE A 32 0.73 -21.76 -4.72
N LEU A 33 -0.20 -21.82 -5.68
CA LEU A 33 -0.49 -23.04 -6.43
C LEU A 33 0.58 -23.37 -7.47
N PHE A 34 1.21 -22.34 -8.04
CA PHE A 34 2.24 -22.43 -9.06
C PHE A 34 3.39 -21.47 -8.73
N PRO A 35 4.34 -21.89 -7.86
CA PRO A 35 5.41 -21.03 -7.35
C PRO A 35 6.19 -20.30 -8.46
N GLY A 36 6.30 -18.98 -8.32
CA GLY A 36 7.08 -18.10 -9.20
C GLY A 36 6.40 -17.69 -10.51
N THR A 37 5.09 -17.97 -10.69
CA THR A 37 4.38 -17.71 -11.96
C THR A 37 4.02 -16.23 -12.14
N THR A 38 3.63 -15.56 -11.07
CA THR A 38 3.24 -14.14 -11.06
C THR A 38 4.30 -13.27 -10.39
N GLY A 39 5.09 -13.84 -9.47
CA GLY A 39 6.13 -13.11 -8.72
C GLY A 39 5.56 -12.11 -7.71
N VAL A 40 4.26 -12.20 -7.42
CA VAL A 40 3.57 -11.29 -6.50
C VAL A 40 4.05 -11.52 -5.06
N ILE A 41 4.30 -12.77 -4.68
CA ILE A 41 4.80 -13.09 -3.33
C ILE A 41 6.21 -12.53 -3.12
N ASP A 42 7.10 -12.65 -4.12
CA ASP A 42 8.47 -12.14 -4.04
C ASP A 42 8.48 -10.60 -3.96
N ASN A 43 7.68 -9.92 -4.79
CA ASN A 43 7.52 -8.46 -4.72
C ASN A 43 6.98 -7.99 -3.36
N ILE A 44 6.05 -8.74 -2.74
CA ILE A 44 5.56 -8.43 -1.39
C ILE A 44 6.66 -8.67 -0.35
N ALA A 45 7.42 -9.77 -0.47
CA ALA A 45 8.52 -10.08 0.44
C ALA A 45 9.63 -9.02 0.38
N ASP A 46 9.96 -8.52 -0.82
CA ASP A 46 10.92 -7.44 -1.02
C ASP A 46 10.42 -6.13 -0.41
N LEU A 47 9.15 -5.76 -0.64
CA LEU A 47 8.52 -4.59 -0.01
C LEU A 47 8.57 -4.66 1.53
N VAL A 48 8.27 -5.82 2.12
CA VAL A 48 8.37 -6.02 3.57
C VAL A 48 9.83 -6.01 4.04
N GLY A 49 10.74 -6.57 3.25
CA GLY A 49 12.19 -6.54 3.50
C GLY A 49 12.77 -5.13 3.51
N ASP A 50 12.29 -4.25 2.63
CA ASP A 50 12.65 -2.84 2.59
C ASP A 50 12.20 -2.11 3.87
N PHE A 51 10.98 -2.41 4.36
CA PHE A 51 10.54 -1.92 5.66
C PHE A 51 11.34 -2.51 6.83
N SER A 52 11.90 -3.71 6.72
CA SER A 52 12.77 -4.27 7.76
C SER A 52 14.16 -3.63 7.74
N SER A 53 14.75 -3.44 6.56
CA SER A 53 16.10 -2.89 6.41
C SER A 53 16.14 -1.38 6.72
N GLN A 54 15.06 -0.66 6.42
CA GLN A 54 14.92 0.78 6.63
C GLN A 54 13.91 1.11 7.74
N GLY A 55 13.46 0.12 8.52
CA GLY A 55 12.33 0.26 9.45
C GLY A 55 12.49 1.35 10.49
N VAL A 56 13.72 1.58 10.93
CA VAL A 56 14.04 2.70 11.84
C VAL A 56 13.80 4.05 11.16
N ALA A 57 14.19 4.21 9.90
CA ALA A 57 13.92 5.42 9.13
C ALA A 57 12.42 5.62 8.88
N GLY A 58 11.68 4.54 8.62
CA GLY A 58 10.21 4.57 8.48
C GLY A 58 9.49 5.03 9.76
N ILE A 59 9.90 4.50 10.92
CA ILE A 59 9.36 4.93 12.22
C ILE A 59 9.71 6.40 12.50
N ILE A 60 10.94 6.83 12.21
CA ILE A 60 11.35 8.23 12.36
C ILE A 60 10.52 9.14 11.46
N ALA A 61 10.27 8.76 10.20
CA ALA A 61 9.45 9.54 9.27
C ALA A 61 8.01 9.67 9.74
N LEU A 62 7.40 8.58 10.25
CA LEU A 62 6.05 8.61 10.83
C LEU A 62 5.97 9.50 12.07
N LEU A 63 6.97 9.42 12.96
CA LEU A 63 7.07 10.29 14.15
C LEU A 63 7.17 11.76 13.76
N LEU A 64 7.97 12.08 12.73
CA LEU A 64 8.06 13.45 12.21
C LEU A 64 6.72 13.93 11.65
N PHE A 65 6.02 13.08 10.89
CA PHE A 65 4.72 13.43 10.32
C PHE A 65 3.67 13.70 11.41
N VAL A 66 3.58 12.82 12.41
CA VAL A 66 2.70 12.99 13.57
C VAL A 66 3.08 14.25 14.37
N THR A 67 4.36 14.50 14.56
CA THR A 67 4.84 15.70 15.26
C THR A 67 4.45 16.98 14.51
N ILE A 68 4.64 17.04 13.19
CA ILE A 68 4.23 18.18 12.37
C ILE A 68 2.70 18.36 12.39
N TYR A 69 1.96 17.26 12.38
CA TYR A 69 0.49 17.29 12.42
C TYR A 69 -0.03 17.80 13.77
N ASN A 70 0.56 17.37 14.89
CA ASN A 70 0.14 17.77 16.24
C ASN A 70 0.66 19.15 16.68
N ASN A 71 1.68 19.70 16.01
CA ASN A 71 2.19 21.06 16.28
C ASN A 71 1.43 22.15 15.49
N ARG A 72 0.28 21.82 14.91
CA ARG A 72 -0.70 22.76 14.35
C ARG A 72 -1.97 22.75 15.21
#